data_AF-A0A7I7U643-F1
#
_entry.id   AF-A0A7I7U643-F1
#
_cell.length_a   1.000
_cell.length_b   1.000
_cell.length_c   1.000
_cell.angle_alpha   90.00
_cell.angle_beta   90.00
_cell.angle_gamma   90.00
#
_symmetry.space_group_name_H-M   'P 1'
#
loop_
_entity.id
_entity.type
_entity.pdbx_description
1 polymer ?
#
loop_
_entity_poly.entity_id
_entity_poly.type
_entity_poly.pdbx_seq_one_letter_code
_entity_poly.pdbx_strand_id
1 'polypeptide(L)'
;MRALAPLIDRDRILGGFHTPDDGLAKALRAAEAQALRARARGATFRPHTEVLGILDDGRRVTGVRTAEGVLDADVVVCAAGFWGAHLARQVGLTLPLVPMAHQYARTGQISARRTQHRTRRGRPADPASPGPGPVLPGARRPSRYRLLQPSADAGRHGHPVRRHRG
;
A
#
# COMPACT_ATOMS: atom_id res chain seq x y z
N MET A 1 -7.47 29.47 4.11
CA MET A 1 -6.66 28.80 3.06
C MET A 1 -5.23 29.35 2.92
N ARG A 2 -5.01 30.68 2.87
CA ARG A 2 -3.66 31.30 2.66
C ARG A 2 -2.59 30.90 3.67
N ALA A 3 -2.96 30.69 4.93
CA ALA A 3 -2.06 30.20 5.98
C ALA A 3 -1.94 28.67 6.04
N LEU A 4 -2.93 27.92 5.52
CA LEU A 4 -3.04 26.47 5.69
C LEU A 4 -2.28 25.67 4.62
N ALA A 5 -2.29 26.14 3.36
CA ALA A 5 -1.66 25.44 2.24
C ALA A 5 -0.97 26.43 1.29
N PRO A 6 0.23 26.95 1.65
CA PRO A 6 0.88 28.04 0.91
C PRO A 6 1.44 27.63 -0.46
N LEU A 7 1.63 26.33 -0.71
CA LEU A 7 2.21 25.81 -1.97
C LEU A 7 1.17 25.63 -3.09
N ILE A 8 -0.11 25.80 -2.83
CA ILE A 8 -1.18 25.65 -3.82
C ILE A 8 -1.27 26.91 -4.71
N ASP A 9 -1.34 26.71 -6.03
CA ASP A 9 -1.65 27.76 -7.01
C ASP A 9 -3.13 28.16 -6.91
N ARG A 10 -3.39 29.43 -6.56
CA ARG A 10 -4.75 29.90 -6.21
C ARG A 10 -5.59 30.34 -7.37
N ASP A 11 -4.95 30.76 -8.45
CA ASP A 11 -5.67 31.19 -9.66
C ASP A 11 -6.45 30.00 -10.28
N ARG A 12 -6.19 28.79 -9.79
CA ARG A 12 -6.80 27.53 -10.23
C ARG A 12 -7.79 26.90 -9.23
N ILE A 13 -8.04 27.53 -8.08
CA ILE A 13 -8.86 26.93 -7.00
C ILE A 13 -10.10 27.78 -6.73
N LEU A 14 -11.27 27.13 -6.73
CA LEU A 14 -12.57 27.78 -6.45
C LEU A 14 -12.95 27.77 -4.96
N GLY A 15 -12.40 26.84 -4.17
CA GLY A 15 -12.73 26.66 -2.76
C GLY A 15 -12.02 25.46 -2.13
N GLY A 16 -12.36 25.11 -0.88
CA GLY A 16 -11.83 23.94 -0.20
C GLY A 16 -12.68 23.50 0.99
N PHE A 17 -12.65 22.20 1.29
CA PHE A 17 -13.27 21.60 2.47
C PHE A 17 -12.18 21.27 3.48
N HIS A 18 -12.30 21.74 4.72
CA HIS A 18 -11.26 21.64 5.73
C HIS A 18 -11.82 21.07 7.03
N THR A 19 -11.21 19.97 7.47
CA THR A 19 -11.51 19.19 8.67
C THR A 19 -10.30 19.27 9.61
N PRO A 20 -10.31 20.18 10.60
CA PRO A 20 -9.13 20.45 11.43
C PRO A 20 -8.57 19.24 12.19
N ASP A 21 -9.43 18.26 12.47
CA ASP A 21 -9.07 17.06 13.24
C ASP A 21 -8.57 15.90 12.36
N ASP A 22 -8.59 16.03 11.03
CA ASP A 22 -8.04 15.02 10.13
C ASP A 22 -6.51 15.03 10.12
N GLY A 23 -5.91 13.86 9.85
CA GLY A 23 -4.46 13.73 9.87
C GLY A 23 -3.94 12.44 9.22
N LEU A 24 -2.68 12.13 9.53
CA LEU A 24 -1.97 10.97 8.96
C LEU A 24 -1.75 9.89 10.02
N ALA A 25 -2.29 8.70 9.76
CA ALA A 25 -2.04 7.53 10.60
C ALA A 25 -0.70 6.87 10.25
N LYS A 26 0.08 6.49 11.27
CA LYS A 26 1.26 5.62 11.12
C LYS A 26 0.81 4.17 11.27
N ALA A 27 0.16 3.63 10.24
CA ALA A 27 -0.55 2.35 10.29
C ALA A 27 0.29 1.18 10.87
N LEU A 28 1.54 1.00 10.42
CA LEU A 28 2.41 -0.05 10.95
C LEU A 28 2.64 0.08 12.46
N ARG A 29 2.96 1.30 12.94
CA ARG A 29 3.17 1.55 14.37
C ARG A 29 1.90 1.34 15.18
N ALA A 30 0.74 1.70 14.63
CA ALA A 30 -0.55 1.45 15.27
C ALA A 30 -0.79 -0.06 15.42
N ALA A 31 -0.59 -0.84 14.36
CA ALA A 31 -0.73 -2.29 14.38
C ALA A 31 0.24 -2.96 15.36
N GLU A 32 1.51 -2.54 15.39
CA GLU A 32 2.51 -3.02 16.36
C GLU A 32 2.08 -2.74 17.80
N ALA A 33 1.62 -1.52 18.08
CA ALA A 33 1.13 -1.15 19.41
C ALA A 33 -0.10 -1.97 19.82
N GLN A 34 -1.01 -2.24 18.89
CA GLN A 34 -2.18 -3.10 19.14
C GLN A 34 -1.75 -4.55 19.40
N ALA A 35 -0.84 -5.10 18.60
CA ALA A 35 -0.34 -6.46 18.77
C ALA A 35 0.39 -6.64 20.12
N LEU A 36 1.24 -5.69 20.52
CA LEU A 36 1.89 -5.70 21.83
C LEU A 36 0.87 -5.73 22.97
N ARG A 37 -0.15 -4.88 22.91
CA ARG A 37 -1.22 -4.82 23.92
C ARG A 37 -2.10 -6.07 23.93
N ALA A 38 -2.29 -6.73 22.79
CA ALA A 38 -3.03 -7.99 22.70
C ALA A 38 -2.20 -9.14 23.32
N ARG A 39 -0.90 -9.22 23.00
CA ARG A 39 0.02 -10.21 23.58
C ARG A 39 0.12 -10.08 25.10
N ALA A 40 0.20 -8.85 25.61
CA ALA A 40 0.17 -8.59 27.05
C ALA A 40 -1.12 -9.05 27.74
N ARG A 41 -2.20 -9.30 26.98
CA ARG A 41 -3.47 -9.84 27.45
C ARG A 41 -3.66 -11.32 27.08
N GLY A 42 -2.60 -12.01 26.67
CA GLY A 42 -2.62 -13.45 26.41
C GLY A 42 -2.85 -13.86 24.95
N ALA A 43 -2.94 -12.92 24.01
CA ALA A 43 -3.06 -13.29 22.59
C ALA A 43 -1.75 -13.90 22.05
N THR A 44 -1.85 -15.00 21.31
CA THR A 44 -0.73 -15.64 20.63
C THR A 44 -0.65 -15.19 19.18
N PHE A 45 0.53 -14.78 18.73
CA PHE A 45 0.79 -14.42 17.34
C PHE A 45 1.74 -15.44 16.72
N ARG A 46 1.33 -16.01 15.58
CA ARG A 46 2.12 -16.98 14.80
C ARG A 46 2.44 -16.38 13.42
N PRO A 47 3.52 -15.56 13.29
CA PRO A 47 3.93 -15.04 11.99
C PRO A 47 4.44 -16.19 11.12
N HIS A 48 4.42 -15.99 9.79
CA HIS A 48 4.85 -17.00 8.81
C HIS A 48 4.04 -18.32 8.84
N THR A 49 2.86 -18.32 9.46
CA THR A 49 1.93 -19.46 9.46
C THR A 49 0.78 -19.19 8.50
N GLU A 50 0.88 -19.75 7.29
CA GLU A 50 -0.17 -19.62 6.28
C GLU A 50 -1.37 -20.52 6.61
N VAL A 51 -2.58 -19.95 6.52
CA VAL A 51 -3.83 -20.71 6.58
C VAL A 51 -4.10 -21.29 5.20
N LEU A 52 -4.07 -22.62 5.10
CA LEU A 52 -4.28 -23.38 3.87
C LEU A 52 -5.73 -23.87 3.73
N GLY A 53 -6.50 -23.85 4.81
CA GLY A 53 -7.89 -24.28 4.82
C GLY A 53 -8.62 -23.91 6.11
N ILE A 54 -9.92 -23.73 6.00
CA ILE A 54 -10.83 -23.65 7.15
C ILE A 54 -11.46 -25.03 7.33
N LEU A 55 -11.62 -25.46 8.59
CA LEU A 55 -12.21 -26.75 8.94
C LEU A 55 -13.58 -26.53 9.59
N ASP A 56 -14.55 -27.38 9.26
CA ASP A 56 -15.89 -27.38 9.84
C ASP A 56 -16.45 -28.81 9.96
N ASP A 57 -17.48 -28.97 10.79
CA ASP A 57 -18.20 -30.24 11.00
C ASP A 57 -19.56 -30.30 10.27
N GLY A 58 -19.78 -29.42 9.29
CA GLY A 58 -21.05 -29.22 8.59
C GLY A 58 -22.05 -28.35 9.35
N ARG A 59 -21.75 -27.95 10.60
CA ARG A 59 -22.60 -27.03 11.40
C ARG A 59 -21.83 -25.81 11.88
N ARG A 60 -20.57 -25.98 12.27
CA ARG A 60 -19.70 -24.89 12.73
C ARG A 60 -18.25 -25.13 12.34
N VAL A 61 -17.50 -24.04 12.32
CA VAL A 61 -16.04 -24.09 12.22
C VAL A 61 -15.46 -24.83 13.43
N THR A 62 -14.42 -25.62 13.17
CA THR A 62 -13.68 -26.38 14.19
C THR A 62 -12.21 -25.97 14.25
N GLY A 63 -11.71 -25.24 13.25
CA GLY A 63 -10.33 -24.75 13.25
C GLY A 63 -9.84 -24.29 11.89
N VAL A 64 -8.52 -24.17 11.77
CA VAL A 64 -7.81 -23.87 10.52
C VAL A 64 -6.66 -24.85 10.30
N ARG A 65 -6.45 -25.24 9.04
CA ARG A 65 -5.32 -26.07 8.62
C ARG A 65 -4.17 -25.18 8.16
N THR A 66 -2.97 -25.50 8.63
CA THR A 66 -1.70 -24.86 8.26
C THR A 66 -0.71 -25.92 7.80
N ALA A 67 0.46 -25.52 7.28
CA ALA A 67 1.53 -26.46 6.94
C ALA A 67 2.09 -27.21 8.15
N GLU A 68 1.97 -26.61 9.34
CA GLU A 68 2.48 -27.16 10.62
C GLU A 68 1.43 -28.01 11.35
N GLY A 69 0.27 -28.24 10.73
CA GLY A 69 -0.85 -28.99 11.32
C GLY A 69 -2.10 -28.14 11.51
N VAL A 70 -3.02 -28.65 12.32
CA VAL A 70 -4.32 -28.03 12.60
C VAL A 70 -4.23 -27.13 13.83
N LEU A 71 -4.91 -25.98 13.76
CA LEU A 71 -5.19 -25.12 14.88
C LEU A 71 -6.68 -25.16 15.18
N ASP A 72 -7.03 -25.78 16.30
CA ASP A 72 -8.41 -25.87 16.76
C ASP A 72 -8.93 -24.49 17.17
N ALA A 73 -10.15 -24.16 16.76
CA ALA A 73 -10.82 -22.92 17.12
C ALA A 73 -12.34 -23.05 17.00
N ASP A 74 -13.05 -22.59 18.03
CA ASP A 74 -14.52 -22.49 18.01
C ASP A 74 -15.02 -21.37 17.09
N VAL A 75 -14.19 -20.34 16.88
CA VAL A 75 -14.49 -19.17 16.05
C VAL A 75 -13.27 -18.80 15.22
N VAL A 76 -13.49 -18.56 13.93
CA VAL A 76 -12.47 -18.03 13.01
C VAL A 76 -12.94 -16.72 12.42
N VAL A 77 -12.12 -15.66 12.56
CA VAL A 77 -12.39 -14.33 12.00
C VAL A 77 -11.46 -14.11 10.80
N CYS A 78 -12.05 -13.90 9.61
CA CYS A 78 -11.27 -13.59 8.41
C CYS A 78 -10.85 -12.12 8.40
N ALA A 79 -9.62 -11.85 8.86
CA ALA A 79 -8.98 -10.54 8.79
C ALA A 79 -7.88 -10.47 7.71
N ALA A 80 -7.99 -11.29 6.66
CA ALA A 80 -6.95 -11.51 5.65
C ALA A 80 -6.94 -10.47 4.50
N GLY A 81 -7.46 -9.26 4.71
CA GLY A 81 -7.48 -8.21 3.69
C GLY A 81 -8.02 -8.69 2.34
N PHE A 82 -7.28 -8.41 1.26
CA PHE A 82 -7.72 -8.79 -0.10
C PHE A 82 -7.64 -10.30 -0.39
N TRP A 83 -6.97 -11.09 0.44
CA TRP A 83 -6.97 -12.56 0.36
C TRP A 83 -8.24 -13.16 0.97
N GLY A 84 -9.07 -12.38 1.67
CA GLY A 84 -10.29 -12.87 2.31
C GLY A 84 -11.24 -13.57 1.34
N ALA A 85 -11.32 -13.11 0.09
CA ALA A 85 -12.16 -13.76 -0.93
C ALA A 85 -11.69 -15.17 -1.30
N HIS A 86 -10.38 -15.45 -1.20
CA HIS A 86 -9.85 -16.79 -1.39
C HIS A 86 -10.28 -17.73 -0.26
N LEU A 87 -10.13 -17.29 0.99
CA LEU A 87 -10.51 -18.07 2.17
C LEU A 87 -12.02 -18.30 2.25
N ALA A 88 -12.84 -17.29 1.95
CA ALA A 88 -14.30 -17.40 1.99
C ALA A 88 -14.83 -18.52 1.07
N ARG A 89 -14.24 -18.70 -0.11
CA ARG A 89 -14.64 -19.77 -1.03
C ARG A 89 -14.42 -21.17 -0.48
N GLN A 90 -13.46 -21.36 0.43
CA GLN A 90 -13.19 -22.67 1.04
C GLN A 90 -14.34 -23.16 1.91
N VAL A 91 -15.20 -22.24 2.38
CA VAL A 91 -16.40 -22.54 3.18
C VAL A 91 -17.68 -22.22 2.41
N GLY A 92 -17.62 -22.18 1.07
CA GLY A 92 -18.80 -21.94 0.22
C GLY A 92 -19.35 -20.52 0.27
N LEU A 93 -18.62 -19.56 0.84
CA LEU A 93 -19.06 -18.16 0.93
C LEU A 93 -18.55 -17.33 -0.23
N THR A 94 -19.39 -16.41 -0.70
CA THR A 94 -19.00 -15.36 -1.64
C THR A 94 -18.71 -14.08 -0.85
N LEU A 95 -17.43 -13.68 -0.80
CA LEU A 95 -17.03 -12.37 -0.30
C LEU A 95 -16.90 -11.41 -1.51
N PRO A 96 -17.76 -10.40 -1.67
CA PRO A 96 -17.77 -9.51 -2.84
C PRO A 96 -16.63 -8.48 -2.76
N LEU A 97 -15.40 -8.95 -2.99
CA LEU A 97 -14.17 -8.16 -2.93
C LEU A 97 -13.31 -8.42 -4.16
N VAL A 98 -12.82 -7.33 -4.77
CA VAL A 98 -11.90 -7.34 -5.91
C VAL A 98 -10.60 -6.60 -5.53
N PRO A 99 -9.43 -7.27 -5.55
CA PRO A 99 -8.15 -6.61 -5.29
C PRO A 99 -7.82 -5.59 -6.38
N MET A 100 -7.39 -4.40 -5.99
CA MET A 100 -7.01 -3.33 -6.92
C MET A 100 -5.66 -2.73 -6.55
N ALA A 101 -4.86 -2.42 -7.56
CA ALA A 101 -3.61 -1.71 -7.37
C ALA A 101 -3.86 -0.19 -7.30
N HIS A 102 -3.24 0.47 -6.33
CA HIS A 102 -3.24 1.92 -6.19
C HIS A 102 -1.81 2.45 -6.19
N GLN A 103 -1.54 3.50 -6.97
CA GLN A 103 -0.19 4.05 -7.13
C GLN A 103 0.02 5.23 -6.19
N TYR A 104 1.18 5.25 -5.54
CA TYR A 104 1.65 6.36 -4.75
C TYR A 104 3.13 6.64 -5.07
N ALA A 105 3.56 7.90 -4.98
CA ALA A 105 4.92 8.31 -5.28
C ALA A 105 5.52 9.14 -4.15
N ARG A 106 6.83 9.03 -3.96
CA ARG A 106 7.61 9.83 -3.02
C ARG A 106 8.66 10.62 -3.79
N THR A 107 8.71 11.92 -3.56
CA THR A 107 9.76 12.78 -4.10
C THR A 107 10.99 12.75 -3.20
N GLY A 108 12.12 13.26 -3.72
CA GLY A 108 13.20 13.74 -2.87
C GLY A 108 12.80 15.02 -2.12
N GLN A 109 13.78 15.64 -1.47
CA GLN A 109 13.56 16.92 -0.80
C GLN A 109 13.20 18.00 -1.82
N ILE A 110 12.09 18.69 -1.58
CA ILE A 110 11.62 19.78 -2.42
C ILE A 110 12.02 21.09 -1.73
N SER A 111 12.76 21.95 -2.44
CA SER A 111 13.01 23.32 -1.97
C SER A 111 11.68 24.08 -1.95
N ALA A 112 11.44 24.89 -0.93
CA ALA A 112 10.29 25.79 -0.87
C ALA A 112 10.42 26.85 -1.98
N ARG A 113 10.08 26.49 -3.21
CA ARG A 113 10.05 27.43 -4.32
C ARG A 113 8.77 28.25 -4.18
N ARG A 114 8.96 29.58 -4.05
CA ARG A 114 7.91 30.56 -4.28
C ARG A 114 7.32 30.26 -5.65
N THR A 115 5.99 30.07 -5.72
CA THR A 115 5.26 29.77 -6.95
C THR A 115 5.63 30.82 -8.00
N GLN A 116 6.61 30.52 -8.85
CA GLN A 116 6.86 31.33 -10.03
C GLN A 116 5.76 30.92 -11.00
N HIS A 117 4.69 31.71 -11.03
CA HIS A 117 3.77 31.70 -12.15
C HIS A 117 4.60 31.90 -13.40
N ARG A 118 4.91 30.80 -14.07
CA ARG A 118 5.22 30.85 -15.49
C ARG A 118 3.87 31.14 -16.14
N THR A 119 3.44 32.41 -16.10
CA THR A 119 2.41 32.89 -17.01
C THR A 119 2.86 32.42 -18.37
N ARG A 120 2.09 31.52 -18.97
CA ARG A 120 2.33 31.06 -20.33
C ARG A 120 1.96 32.23 -21.26
N ARG A 121 2.71 33.34 -21.22
CA ARG A 121 2.81 34.22 -22.37
C ARG A 121 3.37 33.33 -23.47
N GLY A 122 2.60 33.19 -24.54
CA GLY A 122 2.92 32.29 -25.64
C GLY A 122 4.39 32.44 -26.02
N ARG A 123 5.14 31.34 -25.92
CA ARG A 123 6.43 31.27 -26.61
C ARG A 123 6.09 31.37 -28.10
N PRO A 124 6.67 32.30 -28.88
CA PRO A 124 6.49 32.29 -30.32
C PRO A 124 6.90 30.90 -30.82
N ALA A 125 6.10 30.33 -31.73
CA ALA A 125 6.44 29.06 -32.35
C ALA A 125 7.83 29.19 -32.98
N ASP A 126 8.71 28.24 -32.68
CA ASP A 126 10.00 28.14 -33.36
C ASP A 126 9.72 27.65 -34.80
N PRO A 127 10.00 28.46 -35.84
CA PRO A 127 9.71 28.08 -37.22
C PRO A 127 10.51 26.86 -37.69
N ALA A 128 11.54 26.44 -36.94
CA ALA A 128 12.35 25.26 -37.24
C ALA A 128 11.85 23.96 -36.58
N SER A 129 10.74 23.98 -35.81
CA SER A 129 10.16 22.75 -35.27
C SER A 129 9.40 21.99 -36.36
N PRO A 130 9.80 20.76 -36.72
CA PRO A 130 9.01 19.96 -37.66
C PRO A 130 7.63 19.74 -37.02
N GLY A 131 6.58 20.06 -37.79
CA GLY A 131 5.21 19.81 -37.38
C GLY A 131 5.00 18.34 -37.01
N PRO A 132 3.97 18.02 -36.20
CA PRO A 132 3.70 16.64 -35.83
C PRO A 132 3.48 15.82 -37.11
N GLY A 133 4.45 14.97 -37.44
CA GLY A 133 4.31 14.00 -38.52
C GLY A 133 3.14 13.05 -38.23
N PRO A 134 2.56 12.43 -39.27
CA PRO A 134 1.42 11.56 -39.10
C PRO A 134 1.75 10.41 -38.13
N VAL A 135 0.84 10.17 -37.19
CA VAL A 135 0.96 9.06 -36.25
C VAL A 135 0.67 7.77 -37.02
N LEU A 136 1.72 6.99 -37.31
CA LEU A 136 1.57 5.68 -37.91
C LEU A 136 0.88 4.71 -36.92
N PRO A 137 -0.17 3.97 -37.33
CA PRO A 137 -0.81 2.98 -36.46
C PRO A 137 0.19 1.87 -36.10
N GLY A 138 0.41 1.63 -34.80
CA GLY A 138 1.16 0.44 -34.33
C GLY A 138 2.51 0.69 -33.65
N ALA A 139 3.02 1.92 -33.57
CA ALA A 139 4.28 2.20 -32.89
C ALA A 139 4.11 2.21 -31.35
N ARG A 140 4.61 1.17 -30.66
CA ARG A 140 4.71 1.14 -29.18
C ARG A 140 5.68 2.23 -28.71
N ARG A 141 5.23 3.11 -27.81
CA ARG A 141 6.11 4.06 -27.11
C ARG A 141 7.05 3.31 -26.15
N PRO A 142 8.34 3.65 -26.08
CA PRO A 142 9.22 3.08 -25.06
C PRO A 142 8.81 3.63 -23.69
N SER A 143 8.21 2.80 -22.85
CA SER A 143 7.87 3.12 -21.48
C SER A 143 9.12 3.08 -20.59
N ARG A 144 9.75 4.24 -20.40
CA ARG A 144 10.71 4.43 -19.30
C ARG A 144 9.97 4.64 -17.97
N TYR A 145 9.30 3.60 -17.49
CA TYR A 145 8.89 3.50 -16.08
C TYR A 145 9.48 2.22 -15.51
N ARG A 146 10.54 2.37 -14.71
CA ARG A 146 11.06 1.29 -13.88
C ARG A 146 10.16 1.22 -12.65
N LEU A 147 9.15 0.35 -12.68
CA LEU A 147 8.48 -0.07 -11.46
C LEU A 147 9.55 -0.66 -10.54
N LEU A 148 9.78 -0.03 -9.40
CA LEU A 148 10.55 -0.64 -8.32
C LEU A 148 9.63 -1.69 -7.69
N GLN A 149 9.60 -2.90 -8.23
CA GLN A 149 9.04 -4.02 -7.50
C GLN A 149 10.02 -4.37 -6.37
N PRO A 150 9.57 -4.47 -5.10
CA PRO A 150 10.43 -5.02 -4.06
C PRO A 150 10.76 -6.46 -4.44
N SER A 151 12.04 -6.78 -4.60
CA SER A 151 12.50 -8.14 -4.84
C SER A 151 12.21 -9.02 -3.62
N ALA A 152 11.82 -10.26 -3.86
CA ALA A 152 11.51 -11.27 -2.84
C ALA A 152 12.75 -11.79 -2.07
N ASP A 153 13.87 -11.06 -2.05
CA ASP A 153 15.17 -11.55 -1.58
C ASP A 153 15.79 -10.75 -0.42
N ALA A 154 15.00 -9.95 0.29
CA ALA A 154 15.47 -9.20 1.46
C ALA A 154 15.61 -10.09 2.73
N GLY A 155 16.24 -11.25 2.62
CA GLY A 155 16.35 -12.24 3.69
C GLY A 155 17.74 -12.86 3.93
N ARG A 156 18.82 -12.38 3.27
CA ARG A 156 20.16 -12.98 3.44
C ARG A 156 21.29 -11.96 3.64
N HIS A 157 21.22 -11.13 4.68
CA HIS A 157 22.43 -10.52 5.23
C HIS A 157 22.37 -10.51 6.77
N GLY A 158 22.91 -11.58 7.37
CA GLY A 158 23.19 -11.64 8.80
C GLY A 158 24.43 -10.81 9.14
N HIS A 159 24.31 -9.92 10.12
CA HIS A 159 25.47 -9.33 10.78
C HIS A 159 26.01 -10.30 11.84
N PRO A 160 27.33 -10.50 11.95
CA PRO A 160 27.91 -11.39 12.96
C PRO A 160 27.85 -10.73 14.35
N VAL A 161 27.21 -11.41 15.30
CA VAL A 161 27.24 -11.05 16.73
C VAL A 161 28.59 -11.47 17.31
N ARG A 162 29.42 -10.48 17.69
CA ARG A 162 30.62 -10.72 18.50
C ARG A 162 30.20 -11.20 19.90
N ARG A 163 30.63 -12.41 20.29
CA ARG A 163 30.57 -12.88 21.68
C ARG A 163 31.63 -12.15 22.50
N HIS A 164 31.22 -11.44 23.55
CA HIS A 164 32.14 -11.03 24.61
C HIS A 164 32.42 -12.24 25.51
N ARG A 165 33.70 -12.61 25.63
CA ARG A 165 34.25 -13.31 26.80
C ARG A 165 34.84 -12.23 27.72
N GLY A 166 34.62 -12.38 29.02
CA GLY A 166 35.06 -11.47 30.07
C GLY A 166 34.06 -11.52 31.20
#